data_AF-A0A397FCU7-F1
#
_entry.id   AF-A0A397FCU7-F1
#
_cell.length_a   1.000
_cell.length_b   1.000
_cell.length_c   1.000
_cell.angle_alpha   90.00
_cell.angle_beta   90.00
_cell.angle_gamma   90.00
#
_symmetry.space_group_name_H-M   'P 1'
#
loop_
_entity.id
_entity.type
_entity.pdbx_description
1 polymer ?
#
loop_
_entity_poly.entity_id
_entity_poly.type
_entity_poly.pdbx_seq_one_letter_code
_entity_poly.pdbx_strand_id
1 'polypeptide(L)'
;MAEMTNPLPHADSTHQVTQDERSHYVRRLLQEIVKVYTMLRTPFDKAAVHETCKAFEYEVWSSCHSTDDYVRQIRGQVQSISKRGRCLLQQREFEVATTSTLQATTASPPSYEHHTPSATPEDSMRHLQRAHLQRALSNSWLKSRRKASRFRWEGRLDVQEEAYVRSVEKAAGNDIYEAVRNLHFNQLVTYEAQLRLSLHAEHRDWVAYDLSVVQDLLATLNPISTPQHHNQHDVQALLCQIEKVFKEKALFDYMWEMERCKSVYTSPSSKCPSYLAP
;
A
#
# COMPACT_ATOMS: atom_id res chain seq x y z
N MET A 1 55.90 21.04 44.61
CA MET A 1 54.70 20.19 44.68
C MET A 1 53.77 20.71 43.59
N ALA A 2 53.83 20.21 42.35
CA ALA A 2 53.42 18.89 41.89
C ALA A 2 51.93 18.63 42.16
N GLU A 3 51.07 19.10 41.26
CA GLU A 3 49.92 18.34 40.75
C GLU A 3 49.52 18.96 39.41
N MET A 4 50.19 18.49 38.37
CA MET A 4 49.87 18.77 36.98
C MET A 4 48.83 17.71 36.61
N THR A 5 47.56 18.03 36.79
CA THR A 5 46.45 17.19 36.30
C THR A 5 46.49 17.22 34.77
N ASN A 6 47.18 16.25 34.19
CA ASN A 6 47.03 15.90 32.78
C ASN A 6 45.54 15.68 32.52
N PRO A 7 44.90 16.42 31.60
CA PRO A 7 43.61 15.97 31.09
C PRO A 7 43.85 14.63 30.39
N LEU A 8 43.09 13.61 30.79
CA LEU A 8 43.01 12.34 30.07
C LEU A 8 42.81 12.65 28.58
N PRO A 9 43.47 11.93 27.66
CA PRO A 9 43.10 12.00 26.27
C PRO A 9 41.68 11.47 26.16
N HIS A 10 40.69 12.36 26.01
CA HIS A 10 39.40 11.97 25.50
C HIS A 10 39.68 11.27 24.17
N ALA A 11 39.28 10.00 24.07
CA ALA A 11 39.38 9.22 22.86
C ALA A 11 38.45 9.83 21.81
N ASP A 12 38.91 10.93 21.20
CA ASP A 12 38.31 11.59 20.06
C ASP A 12 38.57 10.73 18.83
N SER A 13 37.84 9.62 18.76
CA SER A 13 37.65 8.88 17.51
C SER A 13 36.26 8.26 17.44
N THR A 14 35.23 8.98 17.91
CA THR A 14 33.84 8.60 17.61
C THR A 14 33.54 9.04 16.20
N HIS A 15 33.35 8.05 15.33
CA HIS A 15 33.19 8.16 13.88
C HIS A 15 32.31 9.31 13.42
N GLN A 16 32.65 9.91 12.27
CA GLN A 16 31.97 11.07 11.66
C GLN A 16 30.53 10.73 11.24
N VAL A 17 29.63 10.64 12.22
CA VAL A 17 28.19 10.49 12.01
C VAL A 17 27.55 11.72 12.63
N THR A 18 26.82 12.47 11.81
CA THR A 18 26.16 13.70 12.26
C THR A 18 24.97 13.39 13.17
N GLN A 19 24.63 14.31 14.06
CA GLN A 19 23.44 14.17 14.91
C GLN A 19 22.14 14.03 14.10
N ASP A 20 22.10 14.61 12.90
CA ASP A 20 20.96 14.50 11.98
C ASP A 20 20.83 13.08 11.41
N GLU A 21 21.94 12.43 11.07
CA GLU A 21 21.96 11.03 10.63
C GLU A 21 21.56 10.08 11.74
N ARG A 22 22.03 10.33 12.97
CA ARG A 22 21.61 9.56 14.15
C ARG A 22 20.11 9.69 14.40
N SER A 23 19.62 10.92 14.38
CA SER A 23 18.19 11.23 14.52
C SER A 23 17.35 10.62 13.39
N HIS A 24 17.90 10.51 12.18
CA HIS A 24 17.25 9.81 11.06
C HIS A 24 17.03 8.33 11.39
N TYR A 25 18.02 7.63 11.94
CA TYR A 25 17.87 6.22 12.27
C TYR A 25 16.93 5.98 13.46
N VAL A 26 16.93 6.86 14.47
CA VAL A 26 15.91 6.82 15.55
C VAL A 26 14.49 6.92 14.97
N ARG A 27 14.26 7.86 14.05
CA ARG A 27 12.96 7.98 13.37
C ARG A 27 12.59 6.73 12.56
N ARG A 28 13.56 6.11 11.89
CA ARG A 28 13.35 4.88 11.09
C ARG A 28 13.01 3.68 11.97
N LEU A 29 13.69 3.51 13.11
CA LEU A 29 13.38 2.47 14.10
C LEU A 29 11.97 2.66 14.65
N LEU A 30 11.64 3.88 15.09
CA LEU A 30 10.30 4.21 15.59
C LEU A 30 9.22 3.91 14.54
N GLN A 31 9.45 4.29 13.29
CA GLN A 31 8.49 4.07 12.19
C GLN A 31 8.18 2.59 11.99
N GLU A 32 9.20 1.71 11.98
CA GLU A 32 8.98 0.27 11.81
C GLU A 32 8.29 -0.35 13.02
N ILE A 33 8.64 0.06 14.25
CA ILE A 33 7.98 -0.44 15.46
C ILE A 33 6.51 -0.02 15.49
N VAL A 34 6.21 1.26 15.29
CA VAL A 34 4.83 1.79 15.22
C VAL A 34 4.02 1.04 14.18
N LYS A 35 4.60 0.79 12.99
CA LYS A 35 3.95 0.02 11.93
C LYS A 35 3.55 -1.37 12.41
N VAL A 36 4.45 -2.09 13.10
CA VAL A 36 4.17 -3.43 13.64
C VAL A 36 3.05 -3.41 14.68
N TYR A 37 3.13 -2.52 15.68
CA TYR A 37 2.09 -2.41 16.70
C TYR A 37 0.72 -2.04 16.11
N THR A 38 0.71 -1.16 15.10
CA THR A 38 -0.52 -0.75 14.40
C THR A 38 -1.15 -1.94 13.66
N MET A 39 -0.33 -2.73 12.93
CA MET A 39 -0.82 -3.93 12.23
C MET A 39 -1.30 -5.02 13.21
N LEU A 40 -0.65 -5.14 14.37
CA LEU A 40 -1.06 -6.06 15.43
C LEU A 40 -2.29 -5.54 16.22
N ARG A 41 -2.71 -4.29 16.03
CA ARG A 41 -3.77 -3.62 16.80
C ARG A 41 -3.48 -3.65 18.31
N THR A 42 -2.21 -3.62 18.69
CA THR A 42 -1.78 -3.64 20.09
C THR A 42 -1.58 -2.19 20.55
N PRO A 43 -2.17 -1.78 21.68
CA PRO A 43 -1.93 -0.43 22.23
C PRO A 43 -0.46 -0.29 22.64
N PHE A 44 0.10 0.91 22.44
CA PHE A 44 1.47 1.23 22.84
C PHE A 44 1.60 2.73 23.15
N ASP A 45 2.53 3.07 24.03
CA ASP A 45 2.90 4.45 24.28
C ASP A 45 4.01 4.89 23.32
N LYS A 46 3.69 5.85 22.44
CA LYS A 46 4.61 6.37 21.44
C LYS A 46 5.81 7.09 22.06
N ALA A 47 5.63 7.76 23.21
CA ALA A 47 6.71 8.48 23.88
C ALA A 47 7.72 7.48 24.47
N ALA A 48 7.25 6.47 25.20
CA ALA A 48 8.09 5.39 25.70
C ALA A 48 8.85 4.67 24.57
N VAL A 49 8.17 4.32 23.46
CA VAL A 49 8.82 3.65 22.33
C VAL A 49 9.92 4.51 21.70
N HIS A 50 9.70 5.83 21.59
CA HIS A 50 10.70 6.74 21.05
C HIS A 50 11.96 6.84 21.94
N GLU A 51 11.79 6.89 23.25
CA GLU A 51 12.92 6.87 24.19
C GLU A 51 13.68 5.54 24.14
N THR A 52 12.98 4.40 24.02
CA THR A 52 13.62 3.11 23.78
C THR A 52 14.43 3.09 22.48
N CYS A 53 13.92 3.71 21.41
CA CYS A 53 14.65 3.81 20.13
C CYS A 53 15.91 4.67 20.25
N LYS A 54 15.87 5.76 21.02
CA LYS A 54 17.05 6.60 21.29
C LYS A 54 18.10 5.86 22.11
N ALA A 55 17.68 5.18 23.18
CA ALA A 55 18.58 4.41 24.03
C ALA A 55 19.26 3.30 23.23
N PHE A 56 18.50 2.59 22.39
CA PHE A 56 19.03 1.56 21.50
C PHE A 56 19.98 2.12 20.44
N GLU A 57 19.63 3.22 19.78
CA GLU A 57 20.52 3.86 18.81
C GLU A 57 21.84 4.29 19.46
N TYR A 58 21.77 4.85 20.67
CA TYR A 58 22.94 5.26 21.42
C TYR A 58 23.84 4.07 21.76
N GLU A 59 23.26 2.94 22.17
CA GLU A 59 23.99 1.69 22.43
C GLU A 59 24.77 1.23 21.17
N VAL A 60 24.11 1.18 20.01
CA VAL A 60 24.74 0.81 18.74
C VAL A 60 25.82 1.82 18.35
N TRP A 61 25.55 3.12 18.49
CA TRP A 61 26.53 4.17 18.19
C TRP A 61 27.77 4.08 19.08
N SER A 62 27.57 3.83 20.38
CA SER A 62 28.65 3.74 21.37
C SER A 62 29.50 2.47 21.25
N SER A 63 28.98 1.42 20.61
CA SER A 63 29.67 0.12 20.45
C SER A 63 30.38 -0.04 19.10
N CYS A 64 30.08 0.80 18.12
CA CYS A 64 30.66 0.73 16.78
C CYS A 64 32.00 1.47 16.68
N HIS A 65 32.93 0.86 15.92
CA HIS A 65 34.29 1.35 15.71
C HIS A 65 34.52 1.88 14.27
N SER A 66 33.43 2.09 13.50
CA SER A 66 33.45 2.86 12.24
C SER A 66 32.05 3.40 11.90
N THR A 67 31.98 4.48 11.09
CA THR A 67 30.71 4.99 10.54
C THR A 67 29.98 3.90 9.76
N ASP A 68 30.72 3.14 8.94
CA ASP A 68 30.14 2.08 8.12
C ASP A 68 29.58 0.92 8.96
N ASP A 69 30.25 0.58 10.06
CA ASP A 69 29.77 -0.45 10.99
C ASP A 69 28.50 0.01 11.71
N TYR A 70 28.48 1.25 12.22
CA TYR A 70 27.28 1.86 12.80
C TYR A 70 26.10 1.83 11.82
N VAL A 71 26.31 2.33 10.60
CA VAL A 71 25.28 2.37 9.55
C VAL A 71 24.80 0.97 9.19
N ARG A 72 25.70 0.00 9.10
CA ARG A 72 25.36 -1.39 8.78
C ARG A 72 24.54 -2.03 9.89
N GLN A 73 24.98 -1.91 11.14
CA GLN A 73 24.31 -2.49 12.29
C GLN A 73 22.92 -1.87 12.49
N ILE A 74 22.81 -0.54 12.49
CA ILE A 74 21.52 0.14 12.70
C ILE A 74 20.53 -0.16 11.57
N ARG A 75 20.98 -0.23 10.30
CA ARG A 75 20.12 -0.67 9.18
C ARG A 75 19.72 -2.13 9.30
N GLY A 76 20.63 -3.01 9.73
CA GLY A 76 20.34 -4.42 9.99
C GLY A 76 19.23 -4.58 11.03
N GLN A 77 19.25 -3.75 12.07
CA GLN A 77 18.23 -3.77 13.12
C GLN A 77 16.88 -3.28 12.62
N VAL A 78 16.84 -2.19 11.84
CA VAL A 78 15.61 -1.72 11.17
C VAL A 78 15.00 -2.85 10.32
N GLN A 79 15.80 -3.54 9.52
CA GLN A 79 15.33 -4.66 8.68
C GLN A 79 14.87 -5.87 9.51
N SER A 80 15.57 -6.17 10.60
CA SER A 80 15.22 -7.25 11.53
C SER A 80 13.86 -7.02 12.17
N ILE A 81 13.58 -5.80 12.64
CA ILE A 81 12.27 -5.39 13.17
C ILE A 81 11.18 -5.59 12.11
N SER A 82 11.39 -5.10 10.88
CA SER A 82 10.42 -5.31 9.79
C SER A 82 10.19 -6.80 9.50
N LYS A 83 11.23 -7.64 9.52
CA LYS A 83 11.11 -9.08 9.27
C LYS A 83 10.36 -9.78 10.38
N ARG A 84 10.72 -9.53 11.65
CA ARG A 84 10.05 -10.10 12.82
C ARG A 84 8.59 -9.69 12.89
N GLY A 85 8.30 -8.42 12.58
CA GLY A 85 6.94 -7.90 12.47
C GLY A 85 6.09 -8.65 11.44
N ARG A 86 6.64 -8.95 10.26
CA ARG A 86 5.94 -9.77 9.25
C ARG A 86 5.67 -11.19 9.72
N CYS A 87 6.62 -11.83 10.40
CA CYS A 87 6.43 -13.18 10.94
C CYS A 87 5.31 -13.23 11.99
N LEU A 88 5.25 -12.25 12.89
CA LEU A 88 4.19 -12.17 13.91
C LEU A 88 2.79 -11.99 13.28
N LEU A 89 2.70 -11.24 12.18
CA LEU A 89 1.44 -11.07 11.47
C LEU A 89 0.97 -12.36 10.79
N GLN A 90 1.89 -13.09 10.16
CA GLN A 90 1.57 -14.39 9.54
C GLN A 90 1.13 -15.43 10.57
N GLN A 91 1.75 -15.45 11.76
CA GLN A 91 1.33 -16.31 12.86
C GLN A 91 -0.08 -15.99 13.34
N ARG A 92 -0.41 -14.69 13.49
CA ARG A 92 -1.74 -14.25 13.88
C ARG A 92 -2.81 -14.63 12.85
N GLU A 93 -2.53 -14.47 11.55
CA GLU A 93 -3.45 -14.87 10.48
C GLU A 93 -3.75 -16.37 10.53
N PHE A 94 -2.75 -17.19 10.84
CA PHE A 94 -2.90 -18.64 11.00
C PHE A 94 -3.74 -19.02 12.25
N GLU A 95 -3.54 -18.34 13.38
CA GLU A 95 -4.32 -18.56 14.62
C GLU A 95 -5.80 -18.12 14.48
N VAL A 96 -6.05 -17.04 13.73
CA VAL A 96 -7.41 -16.58 13.43
C VAL A 96 -8.11 -17.54 12.45
N ALA A 97 -7.39 -18.07 11.45
CA ALA A 97 -7.94 -19.04 10.51
C ALA A 97 -8.29 -20.37 11.20
N THR A 98 -7.52 -20.81 12.20
CA THR A 98 -7.76 -22.07 12.92
C THR A 98 -8.89 -21.98 13.93
N THR A 99 -9.14 -20.81 14.53
CA THR A 99 -10.28 -20.58 15.44
C THR A 99 -11.61 -20.44 14.68
N SER A 100 -11.58 -19.88 13.46
CA SER A 100 -12.80 -19.70 12.65
C SER A 100 -13.37 -21.01 12.08
N THR A 101 -12.60 -22.10 12.03
CA THR A 101 -13.03 -23.41 11.52
C THR A 101 -13.87 -24.21 12.54
N LEU A 102 -13.91 -23.80 13.81
CA LEU A 102 -14.61 -24.53 14.89
C LEU A 102 -16.02 -24.00 15.23
N GLN A 103 -16.50 -22.93 14.57
CA GLN A 103 -17.81 -22.32 14.84
C GLN A 103 -18.82 -22.39 13.67
N ALA A 104 -18.72 -23.40 12.81
CA ALA A 104 -19.77 -23.68 11.82
C ALA A 104 -20.85 -24.60 12.43
N THR A 105 -21.73 -24.05 13.28
CA THR A 105 -22.95 -24.74 13.74
C THR A 105 -24.17 -24.16 13.04
N THR A 106 -24.71 -24.94 12.11
CA THR A 106 -26.10 -24.99 11.60
C THR A 106 -26.97 -23.73 11.77
N ALA A 107 -26.95 -22.87 10.76
CA ALA A 107 -28.10 -22.04 10.41
C ALA A 107 -28.27 -22.08 8.88
N SER A 108 -29.39 -22.66 8.42
CA SER A 108 -29.76 -22.75 7.01
C SER A 108 -30.03 -21.35 6.43
N PRO A 109 -29.36 -20.92 5.35
CA PRO A 109 -29.67 -19.66 4.70
C PRO A 109 -30.89 -19.79 3.77
N PRO A 110 -31.69 -18.72 3.59
CA PRO A 110 -32.79 -18.69 2.65
C PRO A 110 -32.27 -18.72 1.21
N SER A 111 -33.05 -19.34 0.32
CA SER A 111 -32.75 -19.50 -1.10
C SER A 111 -32.50 -18.16 -1.78
N TYR A 112 -31.26 -17.93 -2.20
CA TYR A 112 -30.94 -16.92 -3.21
C TYR A 112 -30.81 -17.60 -4.57
N GLU A 113 -31.41 -16.95 -5.57
CA GLU A 113 -31.42 -17.33 -6.96
C GLU A 113 -30.02 -17.69 -7.48
N HIS A 114 -29.98 -18.74 -8.30
CA HIS A 114 -28.79 -19.21 -8.99
C HIS A 114 -28.23 -18.13 -9.94
N HIS A 115 -27.37 -17.25 -9.41
CA HIS A 115 -26.34 -16.66 -10.25
C HIS A 115 -25.29 -17.74 -10.50
N THR A 116 -25.21 -18.19 -11.74
CA THR A 116 -24.09 -18.98 -12.26
C THR A 116 -22.77 -18.31 -11.84
N PRO A 117 -21.91 -18.97 -11.04
CA PRO A 117 -20.58 -18.45 -10.78
C PRO A 117 -19.81 -18.51 -12.11
N SER A 118 -19.69 -17.38 -12.79
CA SER A 118 -18.77 -17.24 -13.90
C SER A 118 -17.36 -17.22 -13.30
N ALA A 119 -16.58 -18.27 -13.61
CA ALA A 119 -15.27 -18.63 -13.07
C ALA A 119 -15.30 -19.50 -11.80
N THR A 120 -14.76 -20.71 -11.93
CA THR A 120 -14.45 -21.58 -10.78
C THR A 120 -13.44 -20.87 -9.85
N PRO A 121 -13.35 -21.24 -8.56
CA PRO A 121 -12.35 -20.69 -7.65
C PRO A 121 -10.91 -20.80 -8.18
N GLU A 122 -10.63 -21.88 -8.93
CA GLU A 122 -9.35 -22.09 -9.61
C GLU A 122 -9.12 -21.10 -10.75
N ASP A 123 -10.14 -20.81 -11.55
CA ASP A 123 -10.04 -19.82 -12.62
C ASP A 123 -9.86 -18.42 -12.05
N SER A 124 -10.55 -18.09 -10.96
CA SER A 124 -10.37 -16.82 -10.24
C SER A 124 -8.93 -16.67 -9.73
N MET A 125 -8.36 -17.74 -9.17
CA MET A 125 -6.97 -17.78 -8.74
C MET A 125 -5.99 -17.63 -9.93
N ARG A 126 -6.23 -18.31 -11.05
CA ARG A 126 -5.41 -18.18 -12.27
C ARG A 126 -5.45 -16.76 -12.84
N HIS A 127 -6.63 -16.13 -12.88
CA HIS A 127 -6.77 -14.74 -13.30
C HIS A 127 -6.01 -13.79 -12.37
N LEU A 128 -6.11 -13.99 -11.07
CA LEU A 128 -5.38 -13.20 -10.07
C LEU A 128 -3.85 -13.32 -10.25
N GLN A 129 -3.35 -14.55 -10.38
CA GLN A 129 -1.92 -14.82 -10.60
C GLN A 129 -1.42 -14.19 -11.91
N ARG A 130 -2.20 -14.34 -13.00
CA ARG A 130 -1.89 -13.73 -14.30
C ARG A 130 -1.84 -12.21 -14.19
N ALA A 131 -2.79 -11.59 -13.48
CA ALA A 131 -2.82 -10.15 -13.27
C ALA A 131 -1.64 -9.66 -12.42
N HIS A 132 -1.23 -10.41 -11.39
CA HIS A 132 -0.03 -10.11 -10.60
C HIS A 132 1.25 -10.19 -11.44
N LEU A 133 1.39 -11.22 -12.27
CA LEU A 133 2.52 -11.36 -13.18
C LEU A 133 2.57 -10.20 -14.17
N GLN A 134 1.43 -9.86 -14.78
CA GLN A 134 1.33 -8.74 -15.71
C GLN A 134 1.68 -7.40 -15.02
N ARG A 135 1.23 -7.17 -13.79
CA ARG A 135 1.60 -5.98 -13.00
C ARG A 135 3.10 -5.94 -12.68
N ALA A 136 3.70 -7.07 -12.33
CA ALA A 136 5.13 -7.16 -12.07
C ALA A 136 5.95 -6.85 -13.34
N LEU A 137 5.52 -7.35 -14.50
CA LEU A 137 6.13 -7.07 -15.79
C LEU A 137 6.02 -5.59 -16.15
N SER A 138 4.84 -4.97 -15.98
CA SER A 138 4.65 -3.52 -16.18
C SER A 138 5.59 -2.68 -15.30
N ASN A 139 5.71 -3.02 -14.01
CA ASN A 139 6.60 -2.33 -13.09
C ASN A 139 8.09 -2.51 -13.43
N SER A 140 8.48 -3.70 -13.90
CA SER A 140 9.83 -3.99 -14.35
C SER A 140 10.16 -3.19 -15.61
N TRP A 141 9.26 -3.20 -16.59
CA TRP A 141 9.36 -2.41 -17.83
C TRP A 141 9.53 -0.93 -17.52
N LEU A 142 8.72 -0.38 -16.61
CA LEU A 142 8.80 1.01 -16.17
C LEU A 142 10.19 1.37 -15.60
N LYS A 143 10.73 0.50 -14.74
CA LYS A 143 12.06 0.68 -14.15
C LYS A 143 13.16 0.63 -15.20
N SER A 144 13.05 -0.28 -16.17
CA SER A 144 14.00 -0.39 -17.29
C SER A 144 13.93 0.82 -18.21
N ARG A 145 12.73 1.34 -18.52
CA ARG A 145 12.57 2.53 -19.37
C ARG A 145 13.16 3.79 -18.75
N ARG A 146 13.03 4.00 -17.43
CA ARG A 146 13.70 5.10 -16.72
C ARG A 146 15.23 5.03 -16.79
N LYS A 147 15.78 3.83 -17.03
CA LYS A 147 17.21 3.60 -17.22
C LYS A 147 17.60 3.54 -18.70
N ALA A 148 16.65 3.57 -19.64
CA ALA A 148 16.92 3.47 -21.08
C ALA A 148 17.85 4.59 -21.57
N SER A 149 17.73 5.80 -21.01
CA SER A 149 18.65 6.92 -21.32
C SER A 149 20.11 6.67 -20.92
N ARG A 150 20.38 5.66 -20.09
CA ARG A 150 21.73 5.23 -19.69
C ARG A 150 22.30 4.17 -20.63
N PHE A 151 21.46 3.50 -21.40
CA PHE A 151 21.91 2.59 -22.43
C PHE A 151 22.29 3.41 -23.66
N ARG A 152 23.56 3.31 -24.04
CA ARG A 152 24.05 3.82 -25.31
C ARG A 152 24.37 2.62 -26.17
N TRP A 153 23.84 2.64 -27.39
CA TRP A 153 24.23 1.67 -28.40
C TRP A 153 25.70 1.93 -28.77
N GLU A 154 26.44 0.84 -28.99
CA GLU A 154 27.88 0.88 -29.31
C GLU A 154 28.16 1.55 -30.68
N GLY A 155 27.14 1.67 -31.53
CA GLY A 155 27.16 2.41 -32.80
C GLY A 155 25.82 3.13 -33.10
N ARG A 156 25.74 3.77 -34.27
CA ARG A 156 24.46 4.28 -34.80
C ARG A 156 23.58 3.08 -35.17
N LEU A 157 22.33 3.06 -34.69
CA LEU A 157 21.36 2.06 -35.15
C LEU A 157 21.11 2.24 -36.65
N ASP A 158 20.93 1.11 -37.32
CA ASP A 158 20.31 1.11 -38.63
C ASP A 158 18.81 1.45 -38.52
N VAL A 159 18.23 2.04 -39.56
CA VAL A 159 16.82 2.46 -39.63
C VAL A 159 15.87 1.28 -39.36
N GLN A 160 16.27 0.06 -39.77
CA GLN A 160 15.50 -1.16 -39.50
C GLN A 160 15.52 -1.57 -38.03
N GLU A 161 16.66 -1.40 -37.34
CA GLU A 161 16.78 -1.71 -35.92
C GLU A 161 15.99 -0.71 -35.07
N GLU A 162 15.99 0.59 -35.44
CA GLU A 162 15.15 1.58 -34.77
C GLU A 162 13.66 1.30 -34.94
N ALA A 163 13.25 0.91 -36.15
CA ALA A 163 11.87 0.52 -36.42
C ALA A 163 11.45 -0.71 -35.62
N TYR A 164 12.34 -1.71 -35.52
CA TYR A 164 12.11 -2.91 -34.72
C TYR A 164 11.95 -2.56 -33.23
N VAL A 165 12.86 -1.78 -32.66
CA VAL A 165 12.78 -1.34 -31.25
C VAL A 165 11.47 -0.60 -30.99
N ARG A 166 11.07 0.34 -31.84
CA ARG A 166 9.79 1.05 -31.70
C ARG A 166 8.58 0.11 -31.82
N SER A 167 8.66 -0.92 -32.67
CA SER A 167 7.59 -1.91 -32.80
C SER A 167 7.43 -2.77 -31.53
N VAL A 168 8.55 -3.18 -30.92
CA VAL A 168 8.57 -3.95 -29.67
C VAL A 168 8.09 -3.09 -28.52
N GLU A 169 8.52 -1.83 -28.43
CA GLU A 169 8.03 -0.88 -27.43
C GLU A 169 6.52 -0.65 -27.57
N LYS A 170 6.01 -0.51 -28.79
CA LYS A 170 4.57 -0.35 -29.05
C LYS A 170 3.79 -1.59 -28.63
N ALA A 171 4.26 -2.79 -29.00
CA ALA A 171 3.63 -4.05 -28.61
C ALA A 171 3.60 -4.21 -27.08
N ALA A 172 4.74 -4.02 -26.41
CA ALA A 172 4.81 -4.07 -24.95
C ALA A 172 3.93 -3.01 -24.28
N GLY A 173 3.82 -1.81 -24.86
CA GLY A 173 2.93 -0.75 -24.38
C GLY A 173 1.46 -1.16 -24.42
N ASN A 174 1.03 -1.81 -25.51
CA ASN A 174 -0.34 -2.32 -25.67
C ASN A 174 -0.63 -3.45 -24.68
N ASP A 175 0.29 -4.40 -24.51
CA ASP A 175 0.15 -5.51 -23.56
C ASP A 175 0.02 -5.01 -22.12
N ILE A 176 0.81 -3.99 -21.76
CA ILE A 176 0.73 -3.35 -20.44
C ILE A 176 -0.61 -2.65 -20.28
N TYR A 177 -1.06 -1.89 -21.28
CA TYR A 177 -2.35 -1.21 -21.23
C TYR A 177 -3.51 -2.20 -21.04
N GLU A 178 -3.51 -3.30 -21.80
CA GLU A 178 -4.49 -4.36 -21.67
C GLU A 178 -4.46 -5.00 -20.27
N ALA A 179 -3.28 -5.22 -19.70
CA ALA A 179 -3.15 -5.71 -18.34
C ALA A 179 -3.73 -4.74 -17.30
N VAL A 180 -3.47 -3.44 -17.44
CA VAL A 180 -4.01 -2.38 -16.57
C VAL A 180 -5.54 -2.38 -16.63
N ARG A 181 -6.10 -2.45 -17.84
CA ARG A 181 -7.53 -2.56 -18.07
C ARG A 181 -8.10 -3.79 -17.37
N ASN A 182 -7.55 -4.97 -17.64
CA ASN A 182 -8.07 -6.24 -17.10
C ASN A 182 -8.00 -6.28 -15.56
N LEU A 183 -6.99 -5.63 -14.96
CA LEU A 183 -6.82 -5.60 -13.52
C LEU A 183 -7.80 -4.62 -12.83
N HIS A 184 -8.03 -3.45 -13.41
CA HIS A 184 -8.71 -2.35 -12.71
C HIS A 184 -10.11 -2.03 -13.20
N PHE A 185 -10.50 -2.45 -14.41
CA PHE A 185 -11.78 -2.08 -15.01
C PHE A 185 -12.98 -2.48 -14.13
N ASN A 186 -13.07 -3.74 -13.73
CA ASN A 186 -14.17 -4.22 -12.88
C ASN A 186 -14.20 -3.54 -11.51
N GLN A 187 -13.03 -3.21 -10.96
CA GLN A 187 -12.91 -2.50 -9.69
C GLN A 187 -13.44 -1.07 -9.79
N LEU A 188 -13.13 -0.37 -10.89
CA LEU A 188 -13.64 0.97 -11.17
C LEU A 188 -15.15 0.96 -11.44
N VAL A 189 -15.67 -0.03 -12.18
CA VAL A 189 -17.14 -0.20 -12.38
C VAL A 189 -17.86 -0.37 -11.05
N THR A 190 -17.30 -1.19 -10.15
CA THR A 190 -17.88 -1.40 -8.81
C THR A 190 -17.87 -0.10 -7.99
N TYR A 191 -16.78 0.66 -8.06
CA TYR A 191 -16.67 1.93 -7.35
C TYR A 191 -17.62 2.99 -7.92
N GLU A 192 -17.75 3.07 -9.24
CA GLU A 192 -18.71 3.96 -9.92
C GLU A 192 -20.14 3.71 -9.45
N ALA A 193 -20.55 2.43 -9.36
CA ALA A 193 -21.87 2.06 -8.84
C ALA A 193 -22.07 2.49 -7.38
N GLN A 194 -21.04 2.32 -6.54
CA GLN A 194 -21.07 2.77 -5.14
C GLN A 194 -21.20 4.30 -5.02
N LEU A 195 -20.46 5.07 -5.83
CA LEU A 195 -20.54 6.52 -5.87
C LEU A 195 -21.92 7.00 -6.33
N ARG A 196 -22.49 6.37 -7.36
CA ARG A 196 -23.88 6.64 -7.77
C ARG A 196 -24.85 6.41 -6.63
N LEU A 197 -24.78 5.26 -5.96
CA LEU A 197 -25.67 4.95 -4.84
C LEU A 197 -25.52 5.95 -3.69
N SER A 198 -24.29 6.36 -3.37
CA SER A 198 -24.00 7.37 -2.35
C SER A 198 -24.60 8.73 -2.72
N LEU A 199 -24.43 9.17 -3.97
CA LEU A 199 -24.95 10.45 -4.47
C LEU A 199 -26.49 10.49 -4.51
N HIS A 200 -27.14 9.35 -4.75
CA HIS A 200 -28.61 9.23 -4.65
C HIS A 200 -29.11 9.28 -3.20
N ALA A 201 -28.32 8.77 -2.25
CA ALA A 201 -28.66 8.81 -0.83
C ALA A 201 -28.44 10.21 -0.22
N GLU A 202 -27.34 10.87 -0.58
CA GLU A 202 -27.01 12.22 -0.14
C GLU A 202 -26.15 12.94 -1.20
N HIS A 203 -26.60 14.12 -1.63
CA HIS A 203 -25.85 14.87 -2.64
C HIS A 203 -24.65 15.55 -2.01
N ARG A 204 -23.44 15.12 -2.39
CA ARG A 204 -22.17 15.70 -1.93
C ARG A 204 -21.24 15.99 -3.10
N ASP A 205 -20.75 17.21 -3.17
CA ASP A 205 -19.95 17.70 -4.31
C ASP A 205 -18.65 16.91 -4.51
N TRP A 206 -18.04 16.42 -3.43
CA TRP A 206 -16.85 15.60 -3.52
C TRP A 206 -17.15 14.18 -4.06
N VAL A 207 -18.33 13.62 -3.79
CA VAL A 207 -18.78 12.34 -4.39
C VAL A 207 -19.05 12.53 -5.88
N ALA A 208 -19.62 13.67 -6.27
CA ALA A 208 -19.84 14.03 -7.67
C ALA A 208 -18.51 14.20 -8.43
N TYR A 209 -17.52 14.82 -7.79
CA TYR A 209 -16.17 14.92 -8.32
C TYR A 209 -15.52 13.54 -8.51
N ASP A 210 -15.52 12.70 -7.47
CA ASP A 210 -14.96 11.34 -7.56
C ASP A 210 -15.65 10.51 -8.66
N LEU A 211 -16.98 10.66 -8.80
CA LEU A 211 -17.75 10.00 -9.85
C LEU A 211 -17.29 10.44 -11.25
N SER A 212 -17.05 11.74 -11.46
CA SER A 212 -16.54 12.24 -12.74
C SER A 212 -15.16 11.68 -13.08
N VAL A 213 -14.26 11.61 -12.08
CA VAL A 213 -12.91 11.06 -12.25
C VAL A 213 -12.98 9.56 -12.60
N VAL A 214 -13.82 8.79 -11.91
CA VAL A 214 -14.00 7.36 -12.19
C VAL A 214 -14.59 7.14 -13.59
N GLN A 215 -15.53 7.98 -14.02
CA GLN A 215 -16.12 7.93 -15.36
C GLN A 215 -15.09 8.21 -16.46
N ASP A 216 -14.23 9.21 -16.27
CA ASP A 216 -13.15 9.52 -17.20
C ASP A 216 -12.15 8.36 -17.32
N LEU A 217 -11.81 7.73 -16.20
CA LEU A 217 -10.94 6.54 -16.17
C LEU A 217 -11.59 5.34 -16.87
N LEU A 218 -12.88 5.11 -16.65
CA LEU A 218 -13.64 4.04 -17.32
C LEU A 218 -13.75 4.29 -18.83
N ALA A 219 -13.98 5.54 -19.25
CA ALA A 219 -14.02 5.93 -20.66
C ALA A 219 -12.67 5.70 -21.33
N THR A 220 -11.58 6.03 -20.63
CA THR A 220 -10.20 5.78 -21.09
C THR A 220 -9.97 4.28 -21.27
N LEU A 221 -10.32 3.45 -20.28
CA LEU A 221 -10.12 2.00 -20.29
C LEU A 221 -11.09 1.21 -21.19
N ASN A 222 -12.09 1.87 -21.78
CA ASN A 222 -13.19 1.20 -22.47
C ASN A 222 -12.69 0.49 -23.74
N PRO A 223 -12.98 -0.82 -23.93
CA PRO A 223 -12.52 -1.60 -25.09
C PRO A 223 -13.07 -1.11 -26.44
N ILE A 224 -14.14 -0.30 -26.45
CA ILE A 224 -14.79 0.21 -27.66
C ILE A 224 -14.14 1.51 -28.14
N SER A 225 -13.48 2.24 -27.23
CA SER A 225 -12.67 3.41 -27.57
C SER A 225 -11.50 2.92 -28.42
N THR A 226 -11.43 3.38 -29.67
CA THR A 226 -10.27 3.06 -30.54
C THR A 226 -9.00 3.46 -29.80
N PRO A 227 -7.93 2.64 -29.84
CA PRO A 227 -6.65 2.99 -29.23
C PRO A 227 -6.02 4.12 -30.08
N GLN A 228 -6.53 5.33 -29.94
CA GLN A 228 -5.97 6.53 -30.51
C GLN A 228 -4.66 6.78 -29.79
N HIS A 229 -3.55 6.38 -30.41
CA HIS A 229 -2.20 6.87 -30.11
C HIS A 229 -1.95 7.16 -28.61
N HIS A 230 -2.26 6.21 -27.71
CA HIS A 230 -1.83 6.36 -26.32
C HIS A 230 -0.32 6.25 -26.32
N ASN A 231 0.33 7.42 -26.32
CA ASN A 231 1.74 7.52 -26.12
C ASN A 231 2.08 6.73 -24.86
N GLN A 232 3.15 5.96 -24.91
CA GLN A 232 3.59 5.09 -23.81
C GLN A 232 3.82 5.83 -22.46
N HIS A 233 3.79 7.17 -22.47
CA HIS A 233 3.77 8.06 -21.31
C HIS A 233 2.40 8.12 -20.59
N ASP A 234 1.32 7.89 -21.32
CA ASP A 234 -0.08 7.98 -20.89
C ASP A 234 -0.46 6.81 -19.98
N VAL A 235 0.00 5.59 -20.28
CA VAL A 235 -0.29 4.39 -19.49
C VAL A 235 0.26 4.46 -18.06
N GLN A 236 1.41 5.11 -17.87
CA GLN A 236 1.96 5.32 -16.52
C GLN A 236 1.13 6.35 -15.73
N ALA A 237 0.74 7.44 -16.38
CA ALA A 237 -0.10 8.47 -15.75
C ALA A 237 -1.45 7.87 -15.35
N LEU A 238 -2.06 7.10 -16.24
CA LEU A 238 -3.29 6.35 -16.02
C LEU A 238 -3.17 5.40 -14.82
N LEU A 239 -2.11 4.61 -14.75
CA LEU A 239 -1.83 3.74 -13.59
C LEU A 239 -1.73 4.52 -12.28
N CYS A 240 -1.00 5.64 -12.26
CA CYS A 240 -0.88 6.48 -11.07
C CYS A 240 -2.22 7.11 -10.66
N GLN A 241 -3.04 7.54 -11.63
CA GLN A 241 -4.38 8.06 -11.39
C GLN A 241 -5.30 6.99 -10.80
N ILE A 242 -5.31 5.78 -11.38
CA ILE A 242 -6.08 4.64 -10.87
C ILE A 242 -5.65 4.29 -9.43
N GLU A 243 -4.34 4.21 -9.15
CA GLU A 243 -3.84 3.96 -7.79
C GLU A 243 -4.19 5.06 -6.80
N LYS A 244 -4.25 6.32 -7.25
CA LYS A 244 -4.68 7.44 -6.42
C LYS A 244 -6.17 7.31 -6.08
N VAL A 245 -7.01 7.06 -7.08
CA VAL A 245 -8.45 6.85 -6.92
C VAL A 245 -8.75 5.70 -5.97
N PHE A 246 -8.02 4.58 -6.03
CA PHE A 246 -8.24 3.49 -5.08
C PHE A 246 -7.79 3.80 -3.65
N LYS A 247 -6.82 4.70 -3.45
CA LYS A 247 -6.49 5.18 -2.09
C LYS A 247 -7.58 6.10 -1.56
N GLU A 248 -8.11 6.98 -2.40
CA GLU A 248 -9.22 7.87 -2.06
C GLU A 248 -10.51 7.06 -1.81
N LYS A 249 -10.77 6.01 -2.59
CA LYS A 249 -11.83 5.03 -2.33
C LYS A 249 -11.73 4.41 -0.94
N ALA A 250 -10.55 4.03 -0.49
CA ALA A 250 -10.39 3.42 0.84
C ALA A 250 -10.77 4.41 1.96
N LEU A 251 -10.49 5.70 1.77
CA LEU A 251 -10.94 6.76 2.67
C LEU A 251 -12.46 6.96 2.59
N PHE A 252 -13.02 6.95 1.36
CA PHE A 252 -14.46 6.98 1.13
C PHE A 252 -15.17 5.84 1.87
N ASP A 253 -14.76 4.60 1.66
CA ASP A 253 -15.37 3.42 2.27
C ASP A 253 -15.36 3.52 3.80
N TYR A 254 -14.25 4.00 4.38
CA TYR A 254 -14.13 4.23 5.82
C TYR A 254 -15.10 5.32 6.32
N MET A 255 -15.14 6.48 5.65
CA MET A 255 -16.01 7.58 6.03
C MET A 255 -17.49 7.21 5.86
N TRP A 256 -17.82 6.54 4.77
CA TRP A 256 -19.16 6.07 4.46
C TRP A 256 -19.65 5.03 5.47
N GLU A 257 -18.79 4.09 5.88
CA GLU A 257 -19.13 3.12 6.91
C GLU A 257 -19.31 3.79 8.28
N MET A 258 -18.44 4.76 8.62
CA MET A 258 -18.59 5.55 9.86
C MET A 258 -19.91 6.33 9.90
N GLU A 259 -20.39 6.86 8.78
CA GLU A 259 -21.68 7.54 8.69
C GLU A 259 -22.86 6.58 8.80
N ARG A 260 -22.78 5.41 8.15
CA ARG A 260 -23.78 4.35 8.33
C ARG A 260 -23.85 3.89 9.78
N CYS A 261 -22.72 3.74 10.46
CA CYS A 261 -22.69 3.40 11.87
C CYS A 261 -23.29 4.50 12.76
N LYS A 262 -23.09 5.79 12.45
CA LYS A 262 -23.70 6.91 13.20
C LYS A 262 -25.23 6.88 13.12
N SER A 263 -25.78 6.54 11.96
CA SER A 263 -27.24 6.41 11.74
C SER A 263 -27.89 5.35 12.65
N VAL A 264 -27.15 4.29 13.03
CA VAL A 264 -27.66 3.22 13.92
C VAL A 264 -27.79 3.70 15.36
N TYR A 265 -26.93 4.61 15.84
CA TYR A 265 -26.96 5.12 17.22
C TYR A 265 -27.91 6.30 17.44
N THR A 266 -28.39 6.94 16.36
CA THR A 266 -29.37 8.04 16.44
C THR A 266 -30.82 7.59 16.25
N SER A 267 -31.10 6.29 16.18
CA SER A 267 -32.48 5.81 16.28
C SER A 267 -32.96 6.03 17.73
N PRO A 268 -34.00 6.87 17.98
CA PRO A 268 -34.54 7.01 19.31
C PRO A 268 -35.14 5.66 19.71
N SER A 269 -34.53 4.98 20.67
CA SER A 269 -35.16 3.89 21.40
C SER A 269 -36.31 4.48 22.25
N SER A 270 -37.43 4.82 21.60
CA SER A 270 -38.64 5.27 22.27
C SER A 270 -39.51 4.07 22.63
N LYS A 271 -39.06 3.27 23.60
CA LYS A 271 -39.98 2.49 24.45
C LYS A 271 -39.41 2.45 25.87
N CYS A 272 -39.58 3.54 26.61
CA CYS A 272 -39.69 3.43 28.06
C CYS A 272 -40.98 2.64 28.36
N PRO A 273 -40.92 1.49 29.05
CA PRO A 273 -42.12 0.91 29.61
C PRO A 273 -42.53 1.79 30.79
N SER A 274 -43.66 2.47 30.65
CA SER A 274 -44.36 3.19 31.70
C SER A 274 -44.81 2.20 32.78
N TYR A 275 -43.97 1.99 33.78
CA TYR A 275 -44.38 1.46 35.08
C TYR A 275 -44.57 2.65 36.02
N LEU A 276 -45.81 3.11 36.15
CA LEU A 276 -46.41 3.91 37.23
C LEU A 276 -47.86 4.19 36.79
N ALA A 277 -48.81 3.31 37.15
CA ALA A 277 -49.78 3.46 38.26
C ALA A 277 -51.13 4.03 37.74
N PRO A 278 -52.30 3.75 38.36
CA PRO A 278 -52.54 3.26 39.73
C PRO A 278 -52.96 1.79 39.86
#